data_AF-D5U575-F1
#
_entry.id   AF-D5U575-F1
#
_cell.length_a   1.000
_cell.length_b   1.000
_cell.length_c   1.000
_cell.angle_alpha   90.00
_cell.angle_beta   90.00
_cell.angle_gamma   90.00
#
_symmetry.space_group_name_H-M   'P 1'
#
loop_
_entity.id
_entity.type
_entity.pdbx_description
1 polymer ?
#
loop_
_entity_poly.entity_id
_entity_poly.type
_entity_poly.pdbx_seq_one_letter_code
_entity_poly.pdbx_strand_id
1 'polypeptide(L)'
;MHQNIIGKNVRITKNVREHIANKMQNIKIHADRIIDANIICDYMHGEYTVQGTIAFGKKVFHDKEKEKDLYVAIDAMFQKIEREIRKSKERNIDKSQRAVVDKSMQNDEEDNAYSITSAGIYEKPLDELDAVLHFKSDKKPYMAYLPIKQGDDLYSIKIGKFPVFLFKNNDKVLEVYYNDEYWNIDEVSVTPDNNIDASKSENYLIKEYNVSEAVTYLTENTDKKFVVYISSITEQAEALYKESDNSFVLIRMFDI
;
A
#
# COMPACT_ATOMS: atom_id res chain seq x y z
N MET A 1 -0.10 -10.13 -13.42
CA MET A 1 -0.35 -8.70 -13.66
C MET A 1 -1.84 -8.49 -13.52
N HIS A 2 -2.23 -7.96 -12.38
CA HIS A 2 -3.61 -7.56 -12.12
C HIS A 2 -3.81 -6.14 -12.65
N GLN A 3 -4.94 -5.84 -13.29
CA GLN A 3 -5.25 -4.53 -13.84
C GLN A 3 -6.66 -4.13 -13.43
N ASN A 4 -6.79 -3.05 -12.69
CA ASN A 4 -8.07 -2.40 -12.46
C ASN A 4 -8.21 -1.15 -13.35
N ILE A 5 -9.35 -1.03 -14.02
CA ILE A 5 -9.66 0.13 -14.87
C ILE A 5 -11.08 0.60 -14.51
N ILE A 6 -11.15 1.77 -13.90
CA ILE A 6 -12.36 2.40 -13.38
C ILE A 6 -12.71 3.63 -14.22
N GLY A 7 -13.98 3.76 -14.60
CA GLY A 7 -14.55 5.00 -15.13
C GLY A 7 -15.47 5.64 -14.11
N LYS A 8 -15.20 6.88 -13.70
CA LYS A 8 -16.05 7.63 -12.75
C LYS A 8 -17.23 8.29 -13.48
N ASN A 9 -16.98 9.35 -14.24
CA ASN A 9 -17.98 10.02 -15.07
C ASN A 9 -17.77 9.77 -16.58
N VAL A 10 -17.07 8.67 -16.91
CA VAL A 10 -16.77 8.27 -18.29
C VAL A 10 -17.02 6.78 -18.46
N ARG A 11 -17.62 6.41 -19.59
CA ARG A 11 -17.83 5.00 -19.94
C ARG A 11 -16.55 4.40 -20.51
N ILE A 12 -16.02 3.38 -19.83
CA ILE A 12 -14.87 2.61 -20.32
C ILE A 12 -15.36 1.55 -21.32
N THR A 13 -15.17 1.82 -22.61
CA THR A 13 -15.50 0.87 -23.69
C THR A 13 -14.44 -0.24 -23.82
N LYS A 14 -14.75 -1.29 -24.58
CA LYS A 14 -13.78 -2.37 -24.86
C LYS A 14 -12.51 -1.84 -25.52
N ASN A 15 -12.65 -0.93 -26.49
CA ASN A 15 -11.52 -0.33 -27.20
C ASN A 15 -10.61 0.47 -26.26
N VAL A 16 -11.19 1.20 -25.30
CA VAL A 16 -10.40 1.91 -24.27
C VAL A 16 -9.62 0.92 -23.40
N ARG A 17 -10.25 -0.18 -22.95
CA ARG A 17 -9.55 -1.22 -22.18
C ARG A 17 -8.41 -1.86 -22.97
N GLU A 18 -8.66 -2.20 -24.23
CA GLU A 18 -7.64 -2.76 -25.12
C GLU A 18 -6.48 -1.78 -25.36
N HIS A 19 -6.78 -0.50 -25.54
CA HIS A 19 -5.76 0.54 -25.69
C HIS A 19 -4.87 0.66 -24.45
N ILE A 20 -5.46 0.73 -23.25
CA ILE A 20 -4.73 0.76 -21.97
C ILE A 20 -3.89 -0.52 -21.81
N ALA A 21 -4.47 -1.68 -22.09
CA ALA A 21 -3.76 -2.96 -21.98
C ALA A 21 -2.53 -3.02 -22.91
N ASN A 22 -2.65 -2.52 -24.15
CA ASN A 22 -1.55 -2.44 -25.11
C ASN A 22 -0.43 -1.50 -24.61
N LYS A 23 -0.78 -0.33 -24.07
CA LYS A 23 0.20 0.60 -23.48
C LYS A 23 0.97 -0.03 -22.32
N MET A 24 0.26 -0.75 -21.46
CA MET A 24 0.88 -1.48 -20.34
C MET A 24 1.80 -2.61 -20.81
N GLN A 25 1.49 -3.30 -21.92
CA GLN A 25 2.37 -4.34 -22.45
C GLN A 25 3.71 -3.77 -22.93
N ASN A 26 3.72 -2.58 -23.54
CA ASN A 26 4.95 -1.94 -24.02
C ASN A 26 5.93 -1.61 -22.88
N ILE A 27 5.42 -1.25 -21.70
CA ILE A 27 6.23 -0.97 -20.51
C ILE A 27 6.97 -2.21 -19.99
N LYS A 28 6.48 -3.43 -20.27
CA LYS A 28 7.04 -4.69 -19.72
C LYS A 28 8.42 -5.07 -20.27
N ILE A 29 8.88 -4.44 -21.34
CA ILE A 29 9.99 -4.96 -22.15
C ILE A 29 11.35 -4.88 -21.42
N HIS A 30 11.47 -4.17 -20.29
CA HIS A 30 12.79 -3.78 -19.74
C HIS A 30 13.14 -4.31 -18.34
N ALA A 31 12.70 -5.53 -17.99
CA ALA A 31 13.29 -6.38 -16.92
C ALA A 31 12.74 -6.34 -15.48
N ASP A 32 11.56 -5.79 -15.22
CA ASP A 32 10.73 -6.25 -14.08
C ASP A 32 9.29 -6.34 -14.56
N ARG A 33 8.54 -7.35 -14.11
CA ARG A 33 7.13 -7.49 -14.52
C ARG A 33 6.32 -6.45 -13.77
N ILE A 34 5.47 -5.71 -14.48
CA ILE A 34 4.37 -4.96 -13.85
C ILE A 34 3.62 -5.94 -12.95
N ILE A 35 3.59 -5.63 -11.66
CA ILE A 35 2.94 -6.45 -10.65
C ILE A 35 1.44 -6.16 -10.78
N ASP A 36 1.08 -4.88 -10.69
CA ASP A 36 -0.29 -4.40 -10.61
C ASP A 36 -0.43 -3.03 -11.29
N ALA A 37 -1.65 -2.69 -11.70
CA ALA A 37 -1.99 -1.30 -12.01
C ALA A 37 -3.44 -0.98 -11.68
N ASN A 38 -3.65 0.25 -11.26
CA ASN A 38 -4.95 0.88 -11.08
C ASN A 38 -5.03 2.13 -11.96
N ILE A 39 -5.94 2.12 -12.95
CA ILE A 39 -6.18 3.25 -13.84
C ILE A 39 -7.59 3.78 -13.59
N ILE A 40 -7.69 5.06 -13.27
CA ILE A 40 -8.95 5.77 -13.05
C ILE A 40 -9.09 6.81 -14.14
N CYS A 41 -10.13 6.69 -14.97
CA CYS A 41 -10.50 7.72 -15.92
C CYS A 41 -11.75 8.44 -15.41
N ASP A 42 -11.74 9.76 -15.51
CA ASP A 42 -12.86 10.62 -15.14
C ASP A 42 -13.09 11.69 -16.22
N TYR A 43 -14.32 12.17 -16.33
CA TYR A 43 -14.67 13.28 -17.20
C TYR A 43 -15.48 14.31 -16.43
N MET A 44 -14.87 15.46 -16.17
CA MET A 44 -15.51 16.54 -15.42
C MET A 44 -15.10 17.88 -16.01
N HIS A 45 -16.03 18.85 -15.97
CA HIS A 45 -15.78 20.22 -16.41
C HIS A 45 -15.24 20.36 -17.85
N GLY A 46 -15.60 19.44 -18.74
CA GLY A 46 -15.17 19.48 -20.14
C GLY A 46 -13.83 18.82 -20.44
N GLU A 47 -13.17 18.22 -19.44
CA GLU A 47 -11.86 17.60 -19.57
C GLU A 47 -11.86 16.16 -19.05
N TYR A 48 -11.05 15.32 -19.69
CA TYR A 48 -10.72 13.98 -19.19
C TYR A 48 -9.55 14.08 -18.23
N THR A 49 -9.71 13.49 -17.05
CA THR A 49 -8.61 13.27 -16.11
C THR A 49 -8.31 11.78 -16.07
N VAL A 50 -7.08 11.39 -16.35
CA VAL A 50 -6.63 9.99 -16.27
C VAL A 50 -5.53 9.91 -15.22
N GLN A 51 -5.78 9.10 -14.20
CA GLN A 51 -4.88 8.85 -13.09
C GLN A 51 -4.45 7.39 -13.13
N GLY A 52 -3.15 7.14 -13.13
CA GLY A 52 -2.59 5.81 -13.16
C GLY A 52 -1.65 5.58 -12.01
N THR A 53 -1.87 4.50 -11.26
CA THR A 53 -0.99 4.02 -10.21
C THR A 53 -0.50 2.62 -10.61
N ILE A 54 0.79 2.45 -10.90
CA ILE A 54 1.37 1.24 -11.46
C ILE A 54 2.47 0.70 -10.55
N ALA A 55 2.27 -0.50 -10.02
CA ALA A 55 3.27 -1.22 -9.23
C ALA A 55 4.28 -1.94 -10.13
N PHE A 56 5.55 -1.63 -9.93
CA PHE A 56 6.68 -2.13 -10.70
C PHE A 56 7.84 -2.49 -9.76
N GLY A 57 7.98 -3.78 -9.46
CA GLY A 57 8.94 -4.26 -8.46
C GLY A 57 8.66 -3.69 -7.07
N LYS A 58 9.64 -3.04 -6.45
CA LYS A 58 9.53 -2.38 -5.13
C LYS A 58 9.13 -0.88 -5.24
N LYS A 59 8.65 -0.45 -6.40
CA LYS A 59 8.22 0.94 -6.63
C LYS A 59 6.81 0.96 -7.15
N VAL A 60 6.08 2.03 -6.84
CA VAL A 60 4.78 2.33 -7.43
C VAL A 60 4.89 3.69 -8.08
N PHE A 61 4.56 3.77 -9.37
CA PHE A 61 4.57 5.01 -10.13
C PHE A 61 3.16 5.55 -10.17
N HIS A 62 2.98 6.83 -9.87
CA HIS A 62 1.69 7.48 -9.90
C HIS A 62 1.76 8.71 -10.79
N ASP A 63 0.84 8.82 -11.73
CA ASP A 63 0.76 9.98 -12.61
C ASP A 63 -0.69 10.35 -12.90
N LYS A 64 -0.92 11.63 -13.18
CA LYS A 64 -2.26 12.17 -13.39
C LYS A 64 -2.24 13.23 -14.47
N GLU A 65 -2.88 12.93 -15.59
CA GLU A 65 -2.95 13.81 -16.74
C GLU A 65 -4.37 14.33 -16.97
N LYS A 66 -4.44 15.55 -17.49
CA LYS A 66 -5.70 16.20 -17.88
C LYS A 66 -5.63 16.61 -19.34
N GLU A 67 -6.55 16.13 -20.14
CA GLU A 67 -6.63 16.46 -21.56
C GLU A 67 -8.08 16.58 -22.04
N LYS A 68 -8.27 17.21 -23.20
CA LYS A 68 -9.59 17.31 -23.84
C LYS A 68 -10.05 16.00 -24.49
N ASP A 69 -9.12 15.08 -24.74
CA ASP A 69 -9.37 13.77 -25.33
C ASP A 69 -8.86 12.65 -24.42
N LEU A 70 -9.67 11.61 -24.24
CA LEU A 70 -9.37 10.49 -23.35
C LEU A 70 -8.12 9.71 -23.79
N TYR A 71 -7.95 9.44 -25.09
CA TYR A 71 -6.81 8.69 -25.59
C TYR A 71 -5.52 9.51 -25.45
N VAL A 72 -5.60 10.82 -25.65
CA VAL A 72 -4.47 11.73 -25.42
C VAL A 72 -4.07 11.74 -23.94
N ALA A 73 -5.03 11.84 -23.00
CA ALA A 73 -4.75 11.75 -21.56
C ALA A 73 -4.09 10.41 -21.19
N ILE A 74 -4.63 9.29 -21.71
CA ILE A 74 -4.07 7.95 -21.47
C ILE A 74 -2.62 7.88 -21.97
N ASP A 75 -2.38 8.35 -23.19
CA ASP A 75 -1.06 8.30 -23.83
C ASP A 75 -0.03 9.16 -23.09
N ALA A 76 -0.42 10.38 -22.69
CA ALA A 76 0.43 11.29 -21.93
C ALA A 76 0.84 10.68 -20.59
N MET A 77 -0.13 10.11 -19.86
CA MET A 77 0.11 9.48 -18.56
C MET A 77 1.07 8.29 -18.69
N PHE A 78 0.83 7.41 -19.67
CA PHE A 78 1.72 6.26 -19.89
C PHE A 78 3.13 6.68 -20.31
N GLN A 79 3.28 7.71 -21.16
CA GLN A 79 4.59 8.23 -21.55
C GLN A 79 5.38 8.77 -20.36
N LYS A 80 4.72 9.50 -19.44
CA LYS A 80 5.36 9.99 -18.21
C LYS A 80 5.78 8.84 -17.30
N ILE A 81 4.88 7.89 -17.03
CA ILE A 81 5.21 6.72 -16.21
C ILE A 81 6.37 5.92 -16.81
N GLU A 82 6.37 5.67 -18.12
CA GLU A 82 7.45 4.95 -18.80
C GLU A 82 8.80 5.67 -18.66
N ARG A 83 8.81 7.00 -18.83
CA ARG A 83 9.99 7.84 -18.63
C ARG A 83 10.52 7.72 -17.20
N GLU A 84 9.65 7.75 -16.19
CA GLU A 84 10.05 7.64 -14.78
C GLU A 84 10.56 6.23 -14.44
N ILE A 85 9.96 5.18 -15.00
CA ILE A 85 10.46 3.80 -14.89
C ILE A 85 11.87 3.71 -15.45
N ARG A 86 12.12 4.27 -16.65
CA ARG A 86 13.43 4.26 -17.30
C ARG A 86 14.48 5.02 -16.47
N LYS A 87 14.17 6.25 -16.04
CA LYS A 87 15.04 7.05 -15.15
C LYS A 87 15.37 6.29 -13.87
N SER A 88 14.38 5.65 -13.25
CA SER A 88 14.55 4.86 -12.03
C SER A 88 15.52 3.70 -12.23
N LYS A 89 15.49 3.04 -13.39
CA LYS A 89 16.42 1.95 -13.72
C LYS A 89 17.83 2.45 -13.98
N GLU A 90 17.98 3.52 -14.75
CA GLU A 90 19.28 4.15 -15.02
C GLU A 90 19.99 4.55 -13.72
N ARG A 91 19.27 5.20 -12.77
CA ARG A 91 19.82 5.55 -11.44
C ARG A 91 20.27 4.34 -10.62
N ASN A 92 19.61 3.19 -10.75
CA ASN A 92 19.99 1.97 -10.02
C ASN A 92 21.25 1.31 -10.63
N ILE A 93 21.39 1.36 -11.95
CA ILE A 93 22.58 0.84 -12.66
C ILE A 93 23.80 1.73 -12.36
N ASP A 94 23.64 3.05 -12.38
CA ASP A 94 24.74 3.99 -12.06
C ASP A 94 25.22 3.86 -10.61
N LYS A 95 24.32 3.59 -9.65
CA LYS A 95 24.70 3.31 -8.25
C LYS A 95 25.48 2.00 -8.10
N SER A 96 25.25 1.02 -8.97
CA SER A 96 26.01 -0.23 -8.97
C SER A 96 27.38 -0.08 -9.66
N GLN A 97 27.62 1.01 -10.41
CA GLN A 97 28.84 1.22 -11.19
C GLN A 97 29.69 2.43 -10.76
N ARG A 98 29.21 3.30 -9.86
CA ARG A 98 29.99 4.46 -9.38
C ARG A 98 30.10 4.50 -7.86
N ALA A 99 31.17 3.87 -7.35
CA ALA A 99 31.97 4.56 -6.35
C ALA A 99 32.65 5.74 -7.05
N VAL A 100 32.32 6.95 -6.60
CA VAL A 100 32.93 8.25 -6.96
C VAL A 100 32.44 8.90 -8.28
N VAL A 101 32.10 10.19 -8.13
CA VAL A 101 32.05 11.31 -9.08
C VAL A 101 30.67 11.81 -9.54
N ASP A 102 30.46 13.06 -9.13
CA ASP A 102 29.55 14.14 -9.55
C ASP A 102 28.07 14.15 -9.14
N LYS A 103 27.82 14.90 -8.06
CA LYS A 103 26.53 15.51 -7.72
C LYS A 103 26.44 16.87 -8.43
N SER A 104 25.97 16.90 -9.67
CA SER A 104 25.63 18.18 -10.31
C SER A 104 24.64 18.03 -11.47
N MET A 105 23.52 17.35 -11.22
CA MET A 105 22.26 17.61 -11.96
C MET A 105 21.09 17.41 -10.99
N GLN A 106 20.78 18.45 -10.22
CA GLN A 106 19.44 18.61 -9.64
C GLN A 106 18.55 19.08 -10.78
N ASN A 107 17.74 18.16 -11.32
CA ASN A 107 16.49 18.56 -11.94
C ASN A 107 15.42 18.44 -10.85
N ASP A 108 14.90 19.59 -10.45
CA ASP A 108 13.66 19.74 -9.71
C ASP A 108 12.50 19.26 -10.60
N GLU A 109 12.20 17.97 -10.54
CA GLU A 109 10.91 17.41 -10.96
C GLU A 109 10.49 16.46 -9.84
N GLU A 110 9.28 16.61 -9.30
CA GLU A 110 8.70 15.67 -8.33
C GLU A 110 8.89 14.25 -8.86
N ASP A 111 9.69 13.44 -8.17
CA ASP A 111 9.76 12.01 -8.45
C ASP A 111 8.35 11.47 -8.11
N ASN A 112 7.50 11.35 -9.12
CA ASN A 112 6.16 10.74 -9.13
C ASN A 112 6.19 9.22 -8.80
N ALA A 113 7.28 8.75 -8.20
CA ALA A 113 7.54 7.38 -7.86
C ALA A 113 7.53 7.21 -6.34
N TYR A 114 6.56 6.44 -5.86
CA TYR A 114 6.47 5.98 -4.50
C TYR A 114 7.41 4.80 -4.26
N SER A 115 8.23 4.86 -3.21
CA SER A 115 9.03 3.72 -2.76
C SER A 115 8.20 2.81 -1.86
N ILE A 116 8.19 1.51 -2.14
CA ILE A 116 7.56 0.52 -1.27
C ILE A 116 8.62 -0.40 -0.70
N THR A 117 8.73 -0.38 0.63
CA THR A 117 9.50 -1.38 1.38
C THR A 117 8.55 -2.44 1.94
N SER A 118 9.05 -3.66 2.16
CA SER A 118 8.25 -4.73 2.76
C SER A 118 8.67 -4.95 4.20
N ALA A 119 7.69 -5.07 5.10
CA ALA A 119 7.86 -5.50 6.47
C ALA A 119 7.09 -6.80 6.69
N GLY A 120 7.73 -7.75 7.38
CA GLY A 120 7.11 -9.02 7.72
C GLY A 120 6.22 -8.92 8.95
N ILE A 121 5.36 -9.92 9.11
CA ILE A 121 4.66 -10.18 10.36
C ILE A 121 5.66 -10.75 11.37
N TYR A 122 5.52 -10.34 12.63
CA TYR A 122 6.30 -10.86 13.74
C TYR A 122 6.12 -12.38 13.84
N GLU A 123 7.24 -13.12 13.77
CA GLU A 123 7.23 -14.57 13.58
C GLU A 123 6.61 -15.34 14.76
N LYS A 124 6.72 -14.81 15.97
CA LYS A 124 6.19 -15.47 17.16
C LYS A 124 4.75 -15.01 17.41
N PRO A 125 3.79 -15.93 17.52
CA PRO A 125 2.48 -15.57 18.02
C PRO A 125 2.58 -14.97 19.43
N LEU A 126 1.82 -13.91 19.69
CA LEU A 126 1.84 -13.16 20.94
C LEU A 126 0.40 -12.96 21.43
N ASP A 127 0.22 -12.86 22.76
CA ASP A 127 -1.01 -12.30 23.29
C ASP A 127 -0.98 -10.77 23.17
N GLU A 128 -2.14 -10.16 23.36
CA GLU A 128 -2.36 -8.73 23.16
C GLU A 128 -1.45 -7.87 24.05
N LEU A 129 -1.30 -8.22 25.33
CA LEU A 129 -0.50 -7.45 26.27
C LEU A 129 0.97 -7.47 25.90
N ASP A 130 1.52 -8.65 25.66
CA ASP A 130 2.91 -8.83 25.25
C ASP A 130 3.20 -8.12 23.93
N ALA A 131 2.27 -8.19 22.96
CA ALA A 131 2.39 -7.49 21.69
C ALA A 131 2.41 -5.97 21.86
N VAL A 132 1.50 -5.39 22.64
CA VAL A 132 1.44 -3.94 22.86
C VAL A 132 2.67 -3.44 23.64
N LEU A 133 3.13 -4.19 24.65
CA LEU A 133 4.35 -3.85 25.39
C LEU A 133 5.61 -3.89 24.49
N HIS A 134 5.73 -4.95 23.67
CA HIS A 134 6.81 -5.06 22.70
C HIS A 134 6.78 -3.88 21.72
N PHE A 135 5.60 -3.58 21.17
CA PHE A 135 5.41 -2.53 20.18
C PHE A 135 5.70 -1.13 20.72
N LYS A 136 5.29 -0.84 21.96
CA LYS A 136 5.61 0.45 22.62
C LYS A 136 7.11 0.68 22.75
N SER A 137 7.89 -0.39 22.92
CA SER A 137 9.35 -0.33 23.01
C SER A 137 10.06 -0.31 21.66
N ASP A 138 9.39 -0.75 20.58
CA ASP A 138 9.92 -0.70 19.22
C ASP A 138 10.01 0.76 18.72
N LYS A 139 10.99 1.06 17.88
CA LYS A 139 11.10 2.35 17.20
C LYS A 139 10.17 2.46 16.00
N LYS A 140 9.86 1.35 15.34
CA LYS A 140 8.99 1.33 14.16
C LYS A 140 7.58 1.80 14.53
N PRO A 141 6.93 2.61 13.68
CA PRO A 141 5.58 3.11 13.95
C PRO A 141 4.48 2.10 13.58
N TYR A 142 4.86 0.89 13.18
CA TYR A 142 3.95 -0.18 12.78
C TYR A 142 4.50 -1.54 13.23
N MET A 143 3.61 -2.49 13.46
CA MET A 143 3.92 -3.90 13.69
C MET A 143 2.72 -4.74 13.26
N ALA A 144 2.95 -5.99 12.89
CA ALA A 144 1.88 -6.98 12.77
C ALA A 144 2.31 -8.27 13.48
N TYR A 145 1.37 -8.98 14.09
CA TYR A 145 1.64 -10.25 14.77
C TYR A 145 0.45 -11.21 14.59
N LEU A 146 0.68 -12.50 14.80
CA LEU A 146 -0.40 -13.48 14.88
C LEU A 146 -0.89 -13.57 16.33
N PRO A 147 -2.16 -13.26 16.63
CA PRO A 147 -2.64 -13.28 18.00
C PRO A 147 -2.83 -14.71 18.49
N ILE A 148 -2.58 -14.96 19.77
CA ILE A 148 -2.99 -16.20 20.44
C ILE A 148 -4.24 -15.96 21.27
N LYS A 149 -5.21 -16.87 21.17
CA LYS A 149 -6.39 -16.94 22.03
C LYS A 149 -6.30 -18.21 22.88
N GLN A 150 -6.67 -18.12 24.16
CA GLN A 150 -6.93 -19.32 24.95
C GLN A 150 -8.11 -20.05 24.33
N GLY A 151 -7.94 -21.35 24.06
CA GLY A 151 -9.01 -22.21 23.59
C GLY A 151 -9.90 -22.70 24.74
N ASP A 152 -10.81 -23.61 24.41
CA ASP A 152 -11.86 -24.06 25.33
C ASP A 152 -11.31 -24.86 26.53
N ASP A 153 -10.13 -25.49 26.35
CA ASP A 153 -9.38 -26.16 27.41
C ASP A 153 -8.16 -25.30 27.82
N LEU A 154 -7.83 -25.27 29.12
CA LEU A 154 -6.74 -24.48 29.75
C LEU A 154 -5.34 -24.63 29.09
N TYR A 155 -5.12 -25.66 28.28
CA TYR A 155 -3.85 -25.94 27.60
C TYR A 155 -3.90 -25.73 26.09
N SER A 156 -5.06 -25.40 25.53
CA SER A 156 -5.23 -25.18 24.10
C SER A 156 -4.95 -23.72 23.76
N ILE A 157 -3.97 -23.49 22.89
CA ILE A 157 -3.70 -22.17 22.32
C ILE A 157 -4.16 -22.20 20.87
N LYS A 158 -5.10 -21.34 20.51
CA LYS A 158 -5.56 -21.15 19.12
C LYS A 158 -4.90 -19.91 18.55
N ILE A 159 -4.23 -20.04 17.41
CA ILE A 159 -3.70 -18.90 16.65
C ILE A 159 -4.87 -18.27 15.89
N GLY A 160 -5.01 -16.95 15.97
CA GLY A 160 -6.03 -16.21 15.24
C GLY A 160 -5.90 -16.38 13.74
N LYS A 161 -7.06 -16.38 13.06
CA LYS A 161 -7.13 -16.58 11.60
C LYS A 161 -6.39 -15.49 10.81
N PHE A 162 -6.43 -14.26 11.30
CA PHE A 162 -5.80 -13.11 10.67
C PHE A 162 -4.78 -12.49 11.62
N PRO A 163 -3.71 -11.88 11.07
CA PRO A 163 -2.82 -11.06 11.87
C PRO A 163 -3.53 -9.84 12.44
N VAL A 164 -3.01 -9.38 13.57
CA VAL A 164 -3.36 -8.11 14.18
C VAL A 164 -2.31 -7.08 13.76
N PHE A 165 -2.76 -5.88 13.41
CA PHE A 165 -1.91 -4.78 12.98
C PHE A 165 -1.91 -3.67 14.03
N LEU A 166 -0.72 -3.28 14.47
CA LEU A 166 -0.51 -2.19 15.43
C LEU A 166 0.13 -0.99 14.73
N PHE A 167 -0.40 0.20 15.01
CA PHE A 167 0.13 1.47 14.52
C PHE A 167 0.27 2.47 15.65
N LYS A 168 1.35 3.25 15.65
CA LYS A 168 1.52 4.32 16.64
C LYS A 168 0.59 5.48 16.34
N ASN A 169 -0.09 5.97 17.37
CA ASN A 169 -0.91 7.18 17.32
C ASN A 169 -0.61 8.05 18.54
N ASN A 170 0.36 8.96 18.42
CA ASN A 170 0.92 9.74 19.52
C ASN A 170 1.40 8.81 20.66
N ASP A 171 0.83 8.94 21.86
CA ASP A 171 1.16 8.12 23.04
C ASP A 171 0.37 6.79 23.11
N LYS A 172 -0.54 6.57 22.16
CA LYS A 172 -1.44 5.42 22.11
C LYS A 172 -1.13 4.51 20.92
N VAL A 173 -1.72 3.33 20.95
CA VAL A 173 -1.59 2.33 19.88
C VAL A 173 -2.96 2.15 19.25
N LEU A 174 -3.03 2.21 17.93
CA LEU A 174 -4.19 1.78 17.16
C LEU A 174 -4.00 0.31 16.81
N GLU A 175 -4.95 -0.53 17.21
CA GLU A 175 -4.95 -1.95 16.97
C GLU A 175 -6.08 -2.32 16.02
N VAL A 176 -5.74 -2.92 14.87
CA VAL A 176 -6.71 -3.42 13.90
C VAL A 176 -6.72 -4.94 13.92
N TYR A 177 -7.85 -5.54 14.24
CA TYR A 177 -7.99 -6.98 14.45
C TYR A 177 -9.33 -7.53 13.98
N TYR A 178 -9.39 -8.85 13.80
CA TYR A 178 -10.61 -9.59 13.50
C TYR A 178 -11.10 -10.32 14.75
N ASN A 179 -12.35 -10.08 15.15
CA ASN A 179 -12.93 -10.67 16.37
C ASN A 179 -13.75 -11.95 16.11
N ASP A 180 -13.51 -12.63 15.00
CA ASP A 180 -14.27 -13.79 14.50
C ASP A 180 -15.64 -13.47 13.87
N GLU A 181 -16.09 -12.21 13.90
CA GLU A 181 -17.29 -11.75 13.18
C GLU A 181 -16.97 -10.60 12.23
N TYR A 182 -16.36 -9.53 12.76
CA TYR A 182 -16.07 -8.29 12.03
C TYR A 182 -14.64 -7.83 12.31
N TRP A 183 -14.19 -6.90 11.47
CA TRP A 183 -12.94 -6.17 11.68
C TRP A 183 -13.20 -4.99 12.60
N ASN A 184 -12.29 -4.74 13.54
CA ASN A 184 -12.38 -3.67 14.52
C ASN A 184 -11.08 -2.86 14.51
N ILE A 185 -11.18 -1.61 14.95
CA ILE A 185 -10.05 -0.75 15.26
C ILE A 185 -10.23 -0.16 16.65
N ASP A 186 -9.28 -0.45 17.52
CA ASP A 186 -9.30 -0.01 18.91
C ASP A 186 -8.13 0.90 19.21
N GLU A 187 -8.37 1.92 20.04
CA GLU A 187 -7.31 2.74 20.60
C GLU A 187 -6.91 2.20 21.99
N VAL A 188 -5.79 1.49 22.01
CA VAL A 188 -5.33 0.71 23.16
C VAL A 188 -4.20 1.41 23.92
N SER A 189 -4.23 1.27 25.24
CA SER A 189 -3.17 1.69 26.14
C SER A 189 -2.92 0.61 27.20
N VAL A 190 -1.77 0.70 27.88
CA VAL A 190 -1.42 -0.24 28.94
C VAL A 190 -1.57 0.52 30.25
N THR A 191 -2.40 0.00 31.13
CA THR A 191 -2.65 0.58 32.45
C THR A 191 -1.49 0.25 33.41
N PRO A 192 -1.34 0.95 34.55
CA PRO A 192 -0.26 0.70 35.51
C PRO A 192 -0.25 -0.72 36.11
N ASP A 193 -1.40 -1.40 36.10
CA ASP A 193 -1.61 -2.77 36.53
C ASP A 193 -1.40 -3.81 35.42
N ASN A 194 -0.78 -3.41 34.30
CA ASN A 194 -0.50 -4.25 33.13
C ASN A 194 -1.75 -4.87 32.48
N ASN A 195 -2.86 -4.13 32.46
CA ASN A 195 -4.03 -4.50 31.69
C ASN A 195 -4.11 -3.65 30.41
N ILE A 196 -4.81 -4.17 29.40
CA ILE A 196 -5.14 -3.39 28.21
C ILE A 196 -6.41 -2.59 28.46
N ASP A 197 -6.31 -1.29 28.24
CA ASP A 197 -7.46 -0.38 28.20
C ASP A 197 -7.75 -0.01 26.73
N ALA A 198 -8.83 -0.57 26.20
CA ALA A 198 -9.38 -0.28 24.88
C ALA A 198 -10.38 0.88 24.98
N SER A 199 -9.86 2.10 25.00
CA SER A 199 -10.64 3.31 25.31
C SER A 199 -11.61 3.74 24.21
N LYS A 200 -11.43 3.26 22.97
CA LYS A 200 -12.27 3.61 21.82
C LYS A 200 -12.27 2.46 20.82
N SER A 201 -13.35 1.70 20.78
CA SER A 201 -13.55 0.60 19.84
C SER A 201 -14.54 0.98 18.75
N GLU A 202 -14.13 0.79 17.49
CA GLU A 202 -14.93 1.09 16.31
C GLU A 202 -14.88 -0.08 15.31
N ASN A 203 -15.95 -0.26 14.54
CA ASN A 203 -15.93 -1.20 13.42
C ASN A 203 -14.99 -0.67 12.33
N TYR A 204 -14.07 -1.52 11.88
CA TYR A 204 -13.16 -1.23 10.79
C TYR A 204 -13.70 -1.81 9.48
N LEU A 205 -14.09 -0.94 8.55
CA LEU A 205 -14.54 -1.37 7.22
C LEU A 205 -13.35 -1.84 6.38
N ILE A 206 -13.07 -3.14 6.42
CA ILE A 206 -12.06 -3.74 5.56
C ILE A 206 -12.52 -3.71 4.10
N LYS A 207 -11.59 -3.39 3.20
CA LYS A 207 -11.80 -3.40 1.76
C LYS A 207 -10.82 -4.36 1.11
N GLU A 208 -11.15 -4.75 -0.12
CA GLU A 208 -10.26 -5.53 -0.97
C GLU A 208 -9.45 -4.57 -1.85
N TYR A 209 -8.12 -4.68 -1.83
CA TYR A 209 -7.23 -3.86 -2.64
C TYR A 209 -6.04 -4.68 -3.15
N ASN A 210 -5.48 -4.29 -4.29
CA ASN A 210 -4.07 -4.54 -4.60
C ASN A 210 -3.21 -3.37 -4.09
N VAL A 211 -1.88 -3.54 -4.16
CA VAL A 211 -0.93 -2.52 -3.66
C VAL A 211 -1.12 -1.15 -4.33
N SER A 212 -1.41 -1.12 -5.64
CA SER A 212 -1.61 0.13 -6.38
C SER A 212 -2.89 0.86 -5.94
N GLU A 213 -3.95 0.11 -5.62
CA GLU A 213 -5.20 0.66 -5.08
C GLU A 213 -5.02 1.17 -3.65
N ALA A 214 -4.29 0.44 -2.81
CA ALA A 214 -3.99 0.85 -1.44
C ALA A 214 -3.14 2.14 -1.41
N VAL A 215 -2.14 2.26 -2.29
CA VAL A 215 -1.38 3.51 -2.47
C VAL A 215 -2.30 4.64 -2.91
N THR A 216 -3.13 4.41 -3.94
CA THR A 216 -4.09 5.41 -4.42
C THR A 216 -4.99 5.90 -3.30
N TYR A 217 -5.53 4.99 -2.49
CA TYR A 217 -6.36 5.31 -1.35
C TYR A 217 -5.65 6.22 -0.33
N LEU A 218 -4.41 5.91 0.07
CA LEU A 218 -3.66 6.74 1.02
C LEU A 218 -3.19 8.08 0.43
N THR A 219 -3.03 8.17 -0.89
CA THR A 219 -2.72 9.44 -1.56
C THR A 219 -3.94 10.36 -1.66
N GLU A 220 -5.14 9.80 -1.84
CA GLU A 220 -6.39 10.58 -1.90
C GLU A 220 -6.92 10.94 -0.50
N ASN A 221 -6.57 10.18 0.55
CA ASN A 221 -7.01 10.40 1.94
C ASN A 221 -5.82 10.81 2.82
N THR A 222 -5.37 12.07 2.68
CA THR A 222 -4.13 12.57 3.30
C THR A 222 -4.14 12.60 4.83
N ASP A 223 -5.33 12.54 5.45
CA ASP A 223 -5.50 12.42 6.90
C ASP A 223 -5.16 11.02 7.42
N LYS A 224 -5.15 10.00 6.55
CA LYS A 224 -4.87 8.61 6.92
C LYS A 224 -3.38 8.29 6.78
N LYS A 225 -2.83 7.65 7.81
CA LYS A 225 -1.45 7.15 7.82
C LYS A 225 -1.31 5.68 7.42
N PHE A 226 -2.40 4.92 7.44
CA PHE A 226 -2.37 3.52 7.07
C PHE A 226 -3.72 3.04 6.54
N VAL A 227 -3.70 1.88 5.88
CA VAL A 227 -4.89 1.12 5.51
C VAL A 227 -4.60 -0.36 5.69
N VAL A 228 -5.54 -1.09 6.32
CA VAL A 228 -5.56 -2.54 6.41
C VAL A 228 -6.59 -3.03 5.41
N TYR A 229 -6.26 -4.05 4.63
CA TYR A 229 -7.07 -4.53 3.53
C TYR A 229 -6.86 -6.02 3.30
N ILE A 230 -7.83 -6.65 2.62
CA ILE A 230 -7.61 -7.98 2.06
C ILE A 230 -6.99 -7.79 0.68
N SER A 231 -5.84 -8.43 0.46
CA SER A 231 -5.17 -8.38 -0.83
C SER A 231 -6.00 -9.10 -1.88
N SER A 232 -6.35 -8.43 -2.97
CA SER A 232 -7.04 -9.07 -4.11
C SER A 232 -6.15 -10.05 -4.90
N ILE A 233 -4.89 -10.20 -4.47
CA ILE A 233 -3.89 -11.06 -5.12
C ILE A 233 -3.52 -12.23 -4.22
N THR A 234 -3.20 -11.98 -2.95
CA THR A 234 -2.78 -13.03 -2.02
C THR A 234 -3.94 -13.57 -1.19
N GLU A 235 -5.10 -12.92 -1.21
CA GLU A 235 -6.27 -13.21 -0.36
C GLU A 235 -5.95 -13.13 1.16
N GLN A 236 -4.81 -12.55 1.51
CA GLN A 236 -4.37 -12.36 2.89
C GLN A 236 -4.70 -10.96 3.38
N ALA A 237 -4.84 -10.80 4.70
CA ALA A 237 -4.86 -9.49 5.31
C ALA A 237 -3.46 -8.87 5.24
N GLU A 238 -3.37 -7.69 4.64
CA GLU A 238 -2.16 -6.90 4.50
C GLU A 238 -2.43 -5.48 4.99
N ALA A 239 -1.36 -4.73 5.26
CA ALA A 239 -1.48 -3.32 5.56
C ALA A 239 -0.46 -2.50 4.80
N LEU A 240 -0.85 -1.29 4.43
CA LEU A 240 0.05 -0.28 3.86
C LEU A 240 0.15 0.88 4.85
N TYR A 241 1.38 1.22 5.24
CA TYR A 241 1.69 2.36 6.11
C TYR A 241 2.41 3.46 5.33
N LYS A 242 1.96 4.71 5.47
CA LYS A 242 2.54 5.89 4.85
C LYS A 242 3.63 6.48 5.76
N GLU A 243 4.88 6.19 5.44
CA GLU A 243 6.05 6.68 6.19
C GLU A 243 6.32 8.16 5.89
N SER A 244 6.26 8.53 4.62
CA SER A 244 6.34 9.92 4.14
C SER A 244 5.40 10.10 2.95
N ASP A 245 5.32 11.30 2.38
CA ASP A 245 4.48 11.54 1.20
C ASP A 245 4.85 10.67 0.00
N ASN A 246 6.13 10.28 -0.08
CA ASN A 246 6.64 9.47 -1.19
C ASN A 246 7.12 8.05 -0.79
N SER A 247 6.95 7.64 0.47
CA SER A 247 7.41 6.35 0.99
C SER A 247 6.31 5.59 1.72
N PHE A 248 6.12 4.33 1.33
CA PHE A 248 5.19 3.41 1.96
C PHE A 248 5.89 2.13 2.42
N VAL A 249 5.31 1.52 3.45
CA VAL A 249 5.70 0.20 3.95
C VAL A 249 4.53 -0.75 3.76
N LEU A 250 4.74 -1.81 2.98
CA LEU A 250 3.82 -2.92 2.82
C LEU A 250 4.10 -3.96 3.91
N ILE A 251 3.16 -4.11 4.84
CA ILE A 251 3.20 -5.06 5.94
C ILE A 251 2.38 -6.28 5.52
N ARG A 252 3.03 -7.43 5.38
CA ARG A 252 2.39 -8.67 4.92
C ARG A 252 3.11 -9.88 5.47
N MET A 253 2.46 -11.04 5.41
CA MET A 253 3.19 -12.30 5.57
C MET A 253 4.17 -12.42 4.39
N PHE A 254 5.43 -12.75 4.69
CA PHE A 254 6.32 -13.19 3.63
C PHE A 254 5.86 -14.60 3.22
N ASP A 255 5.73 -14.83 1.92
CA ASP A 255 5.62 -16.19 1.41
C ASP A 255 6.81 -17.00 1.95
N ILE A 256 6.52 -18.08 2.70
CA ILE A 256 7.52 -19.07 3.15
C ILE A 256 7.89 -19.97 1.98
#